data_AF-A0AA41V6X0-F1
#
_entry.id   AF-A0AA41V6X0-F1
#
_cell.length_a   1.000
_cell.length_b   1.000
_cell.length_c   1.000
_cell.angle_alpha   90.00
_cell.angle_beta   90.00
_cell.angle_gamma   90.00
#
_symmetry.space_group_name_H-M   'P 1'
#
loop_
_entity.id
_entity.type
_entity.pdbx_description
1 polymer ?
#
loop_
_entity_poly.entity_id
_entity_poly.type
_entity_poly.pdbx_seq_one_letter_code
_entity_poly.pdbx_strand_id
1 'polypeptide(L)'
;MKNFISKSTLVSAFLLVVVFIFSAKTITSQEVEDQREFDYMRGSGRGPDKWGVLREEWGICSNGTLQSPIDLLHERVEVVHNLGKIKKRYKPANATLKNRGHDITLHWGIGTAGSIRINGTEYALDQCHWHSPSEHTINGKRLALELHMVHRNLEQDKTAVIGVLYKIGGPDSFLTELEKDIQNISDTGIETHKEIKIGMVDPKHIKTAGGKYYRYLGSLTTPPCTEGVIWTINRRVSKVKLHFCGTLSQYMQIN
;
A
#
# COMPACT_ATOMS: atom_id res chain seq x y z
N MET A 1 25.90 43.97 -74.71
CA MET A 1 25.08 42.91 -75.35
C MET A 1 24.36 42.14 -74.26
N LYS A 2 23.02 42.16 -74.32
CA LYS A 2 22.02 41.18 -73.87
C LYS A 2 22.27 40.37 -72.57
N ASN A 3 21.40 40.65 -71.58
CA ASN A 3 20.62 39.75 -70.71
C ASN A 3 21.09 38.29 -70.53
N PHE A 4 21.07 37.79 -69.29
CA PHE A 4 20.00 36.87 -68.85
C PHE A 4 19.98 36.65 -67.33
N ILE A 5 18.76 36.46 -66.83
CA ILE A 5 18.30 36.32 -65.45
C ILE A 5 18.59 34.90 -64.94
N SER A 6 18.92 34.75 -63.65
CA SER A 6 18.56 33.53 -62.90
C SER A 6 18.05 33.92 -61.51
N LYS A 7 16.77 33.62 -61.26
CA LYS A 7 16.10 33.75 -59.97
C LYS A 7 16.53 32.59 -59.09
N SER A 8 17.19 32.87 -57.97
CA SER A 8 17.35 31.90 -56.87
C SER A 8 16.33 32.26 -55.79
N THR A 9 15.27 31.47 -55.72
CA THR A 9 14.32 31.43 -54.60
C THR A 9 15.01 30.76 -53.41
N LEU A 10 15.37 31.55 -52.40
CA LEU A 10 15.81 31.03 -51.11
C LEU A 10 14.57 30.55 -50.35
N VAL A 11 14.30 29.25 -50.39
CA VAL A 11 13.27 28.62 -49.55
C VAL A 11 13.83 28.56 -48.13
N SER A 12 13.29 29.41 -47.25
CA SER A 12 13.58 29.36 -45.81
C SER A 12 12.93 28.10 -45.22
N ALA A 13 13.75 27.11 -44.90
CA ALA A 13 13.31 25.92 -44.19
C ALA A 13 13.07 26.28 -42.71
N PHE A 14 11.82 26.52 -42.35
CA PHE A 14 11.40 26.67 -40.96
C PHE A 14 11.46 25.28 -40.29
N LEU A 15 12.52 25.02 -39.53
CA LEU A 15 12.65 23.81 -38.73
C LEU A 15 11.68 23.93 -37.54
N LEU A 16 10.48 23.36 -37.68
CA LEU A 16 9.52 23.22 -36.59
C LEU A 16 10.06 22.19 -35.57
N VAL A 17 10.80 22.69 -34.58
CA VAL A 17 11.16 21.89 -33.40
C VAL A 17 9.89 21.73 -32.57
N VAL A 18 9.17 20.64 -32.79
CA VAL A 18 8.09 20.20 -31.91
C VAL A 18 8.74 19.71 -30.62
N VAL A 19 8.83 20.58 -29.63
CA VAL A 19 9.19 20.20 -28.26
C VAL A 19 8.01 19.40 -27.72
N PHE A 20 8.10 18.07 -27.80
CA PHE A 20 7.24 17.19 -27.02
C PHE A 20 7.58 17.41 -25.55
N ILE A 21 6.78 18.24 -24.88
CA ILE A 21 6.72 18.27 -23.42
C ILE A 21 6.10 16.93 -23.01
N PHE A 22 6.95 15.92 -22.83
CA PHE A 22 6.57 14.75 -22.04
C PHE A 22 6.32 15.27 -20.63
N SER A 23 5.05 15.52 -20.31
CA SER A 23 4.63 15.67 -18.93
C SER A 23 4.89 14.33 -18.27
N ALA A 24 6.07 14.17 -17.67
CA ALA A 24 6.37 13.02 -16.83
C ALA A 24 5.33 13.07 -15.71
N LYS A 25 4.27 12.28 -15.84
CA LYS A 25 3.35 12.04 -14.76
C LYS A 25 4.19 11.40 -13.66
N THR A 26 4.51 12.17 -12.62
CA THR A 26 5.09 11.63 -11.40
C THR A 26 4.19 10.50 -10.94
N ILE A 27 4.70 9.27 -10.99
CA ILE A 27 4.02 8.09 -10.47
C ILE A 27 4.08 8.24 -8.95
N THR A 28 3.10 8.93 -8.38
CA THR A 28 2.93 8.99 -6.92
C THR A 28 2.78 7.56 -6.42
N SER A 29 3.55 7.16 -5.40
CA SER A 29 3.43 5.82 -4.79
C SER A 29 2.17 5.75 -3.89
N GLN A 30 0.99 5.84 -4.50
CA GLN A 30 -0.29 5.71 -3.81
C GLN A 30 -1.03 4.50 -4.36
N GLU A 31 -1.57 3.70 -3.44
CA GLU A 31 -2.48 2.60 -3.76
C GLU A 31 -3.70 3.14 -4.49
N VAL A 32 -4.23 2.35 -5.41
CA VAL A 32 -5.42 2.72 -6.18
C VAL A 32 -6.65 2.78 -5.27
N GLU A 33 -7.43 3.86 -5.36
CA GLU A 33 -8.66 4.06 -4.58
C GLU A 33 -9.91 3.45 -5.26
N ASP A 34 -9.90 3.25 -6.58
CA ASP A 34 -11.00 2.67 -7.36
C ASP A 34 -10.67 1.27 -7.88
N GLN A 35 -11.50 0.32 -7.52
CA GLN A 35 -11.19 -1.09 -7.65
C GLN A 35 -12.05 -1.81 -8.66
N ARG A 36 -12.90 -1.09 -9.38
CA ARG A 36 -13.68 -1.69 -10.48
C ARG A 36 -12.78 -2.24 -11.58
N GLU A 37 -11.49 -1.95 -11.51
CA GLU A 37 -10.49 -2.25 -12.52
C GLU A 37 -9.63 -3.47 -12.18
N PHE A 38 -9.60 -3.93 -10.92
CA PHE A 38 -8.85 -5.12 -10.51
C PHE A 38 -9.56 -5.88 -9.39
N ASP A 39 -9.29 -7.18 -9.26
CA ASP A 39 -9.80 -7.98 -8.15
C ASP A 39 -8.76 -8.99 -7.66
N TYR A 40 -9.12 -9.78 -6.64
CA TYR A 40 -8.28 -10.85 -6.09
C TYR A 40 -8.66 -12.25 -6.61
N MET A 41 -9.68 -12.35 -7.46
CA MET A 41 -10.19 -13.64 -7.93
C MET A 41 -9.31 -14.21 -9.03
N ARG A 42 -8.65 -15.34 -8.75
CA ARG A 42 -7.86 -16.04 -9.76
C ARG A 42 -8.73 -16.44 -10.96
N GLY A 43 -8.29 -16.08 -12.16
CA GLY A 43 -8.99 -16.43 -13.41
C GLY A 43 -10.15 -15.50 -13.80
N SER A 44 -10.43 -14.43 -13.04
CA SER A 44 -11.44 -13.42 -13.41
C SER A 44 -11.07 -12.60 -14.66
N GLY A 45 -9.83 -12.70 -15.13
CA GLY A 45 -9.24 -11.81 -16.13
C GLY A 45 -8.72 -10.50 -15.56
N ARG A 46 -9.03 -10.17 -14.30
CA ARG A 46 -8.55 -8.99 -13.57
C ARG A 46 -7.93 -9.32 -12.21
N GLY A 47 -7.67 -10.60 -11.97
CA GLY A 47 -7.01 -11.12 -10.77
C GLY A 47 -5.52 -10.78 -10.72
N PRO A 48 -4.83 -11.13 -9.62
CA PRO A 48 -3.44 -10.74 -9.38
C PRO A 48 -2.45 -11.17 -10.48
N ASP A 49 -2.69 -12.30 -11.15
CA ASP A 49 -1.87 -12.78 -12.26
C ASP A 49 -1.98 -11.94 -13.54
N LYS A 50 -2.94 -11.02 -13.58
CA LYS A 50 -3.23 -10.14 -14.73
C LYS A 50 -3.01 -8.67 -14.44
N TRP A 51 -2.83 -8.25 -13.18
CA TRP A 51 -2.76 -6.82 -12.83
C TRP A 51 -1.80 -6.01 -13.72
N GLY A 52 -0.60 -6.51 -14.00
CA GLY A 52 0.38 -5.78 -14.81
C GLY A 52 0.06 -5.62 -16.29
N VAL A 53 -1.00 -6.27 -16.80
CA VAL A 53 -1.47 -6.10 -18.18
C VAL A 53 -2.82 -5.39 -18.28
N LEU A 54 -3.46 -5.06 -17.14
CA LEU A 54 -4.73 -4.32 -17.12
C LEU A 54 -4.55 -2.86 -17.50
N ARG A 55 -3.39 -2.28 -17.11
CA ARG A 55 -3.01 -0.90 -17.40
C ARG A 55 -1.52 -0.77 -17.63
N GLU A 56 -1.13 0.17 -18.48
CA GLU A 56 0.29 0.44 -18.75
C GLU A 56 1.03 0.86 -17.48
N GLU A 57 0.41 1.72 -16.66
CA GLU A 57 0.98 2.18 -15.38
C GLU A 57 1.13 1.07 -14.33
N TRP A 58 0.51 -0.09 -14.52
CA TRP A 58 0.58 -1.23 -13.59
C TRP A 58 1.62 -2.28 -14.00
N GLY A 59 2.36 -2.06 -15.09
CA GLY A 59 3.32 -3.05 -15.63
C GLY A 59 4.33 -3.59 -14.62
N ILE A 60 4.66 -2.82 -13.58
CA ILE A 60 5.53 -3.26 -12.48
C ILE A 60 4.95 -4.44 -11.70
N CYS A 61 3.62 -4.58 -11.60
CA CYS A 61 2.98 -5.74 -10.97
C CYS A 61 3.38 -7.08 -11.62
N SER A 62 3.83 -7.08 -12.88
CA SER A 62 4.29 -8.30 -13.58
C SER A 62 5.80 -8.34 -13.80
N ASN A 63 6.44 -7.18 -13.99
CA ASN A 63 7.85 -7.11 -14.39
C ASN A 63 8.79 -6.67 -13.25
N GLY A 64 8.25 -6.32 -12.09
CA GLY A 64 9.01 -5.96 -10.90
C GLY A 64 9.84 -7.12 -10.36
N THR A 65 10.97 -6.79 -9.72
CA THR A 65 11.91 -7.77 -9.13
C THR A 65 11.96 -7.70 -7.61
N LEU A 66 11.38 -6.66 -7.01
CA LEU A 66 11.27 -6.41 -5.58
C LEU A 66 9.79 -6.31 -5.19
N GLN A 67 8.97 -7.25 -5.67
CA GLN A 67 7.55 -7.29 -5.37
C GLN A 67 7.27 -7.83 -3.97
N SER A 68 6.20 -7.32 -3.38
CA SER A 68 5.58 -7.78 -2.13
C SER A 68 4.19 -8.37 -2.42
N PRO A 69 3.68 -9.28 -1.57
CA PRO A 69 4.30 -9.83 -0.36
C PRO A 69 5.37 -10.90 -0.64
N ILE A 70 6.10 -11.30 0.40
CA ILE A 70 7.08 -12.40 0.35
C ILE A 70 6.90 -13.41 1.48
N ASP A 71 7.50 -14.59 1.33
CA ASP A 71 7.64 -15.55 2.42
C ASP A 71 8.85 -15.23 3.32
N LEU A 72 8.57 -15.03 4.61
CA LEU A 72 9.55 -14.68 5.64
C LEU A 72 10.20 -15.95 6.20
N LEU A 73 11.14 -16.52 5.44
CA LEU A 73 11.89 -17.72 5.80
C LEU A 73 12.97 -17.44 6.84
N HIS A 74 12.87 -18.05 8.03
CA HIS A 74 13.87 -17.90 9.09
C HIS A 74 15.29 -18.31 8.66
N GLU A 75 15.43 -19.17 7.66
CA GLU A 75 16.73 -19.65 7.16
C GLU A 75 17.44 -18.62 6.27
N ARG A 76 16.69 -17.69 5.67
CA ARG A 76 17.23 -16.66 4.76
C ARG A 76 17.36 -15.28 5.40
N VAL A 77 17.02 -15.14 6.68
CA VAL A 77 17.13 -13.84 7.36
C VAL A 77 18.51 -13.63 7.95
N GLU A 78 19.08 -12.46 7.67
CA GLU A 78 20.26 -11.98 8.36
C GLU A 78 19.84 -11.26 9.66
N VAL A 79 20.44 -11.64 10.78
CA VAL A 79 20.16 -10.98 12.07
C VAL A 79 21.01 -9.72 12.18
N VAL A 80 20.36 -8.56 12.00
CA VAL A 80 21.02 -7.26 12.13
C VAL A 80 20.69 -6.64 13.49
N HIS A 81 21.67 -6.64 14.40
CA HIS A 81 21.49 -6.12 15.77
C HIS A 81 21.42 -4.59 15.84
N ASN A 82 22.04 -3.89 14.90
CA ASN A 82 22.21 -2.42 14.94
C ASN A 82 21.04 -1.64 14.29
N LEU A 83 20.04 -2.34 13.74
CA LEU A 83 18.83 -1.73 13.16
C LEU A 83 18.00 -0.96 14.20
N GLY A 84 18.13 -1.33 15.48
CA GLY A 84 17.44 -0.67 16.59
C GLY A 84 15.91 -0.86 16.59
N LYS A 85 15.23 -0.26 17.57
CA LYS A 85 13.76 -0.25 17.64
C LYS A 85 13.21 0.84 16.71
N ILE A 86 12.07 0.56 16.06
CA ILE A 86 11.34 1.59 15.29
C ILE A 86 10.93 2.72 16.24
N LYS A 87 11.39 3.93 15.96
CA LYS A 87 11.00 5.13 16.70
C LYS A 87 9.64 5.60 16.19
N LYS A 88 8.60 5.40 16.99
CA LYS A 88 7.21 5.79 16.70
C LYS A 88 6.86 7.05 17.47
N ARG A 89 6.25 8.04 16.81
CA ARG A 89 5.76 9.29 17.39
C ARG A 89 4.29 9.50 17.01
N TYR A 90 3.48 8.47 17.20
CA TYR A 90 2.05 8.55 16.93
C TYR A 90 1.34 9.44 17.96
N LYS A 91 0.18 9.95 17.57
CA LYS A 91 -0.74 10.68 18.44
C LYS A 91 -2.18 10.45 17.96
N PRO A 92 -3.18 10.58 18.85
CA PRO A 92 -4.58 10.55 18.45
C PRO A 92 -4.87 11.61 17.37
N ALA A 93 -5.66 11.25 16.37
CA ALA A 93 -6.13 12.16 15.32
C ALA A 93 -7.50 11.71 14.81
N ASN A 94 -8.22 12.64 14.17
CA ASN A 94 -9.47 12.30 13.50
C ASN A 94 -9.23 11.29 12.38
N ALA A 95 -10.10 10.29 12.28
CA ALA A 95 -10.00 9.22 11.30
C ALA A 95 -11.31 9.00 10.57
N THR A 96 -11.18 8.56 9.32
CA THR A 96 -12.27 8.14 8.45
C THR A 96 -12.07 6.69 8.08
N LEU A 97 -13.05 5.85 8.38
CA LEU A 97 -13.09 4.47 7.89
C LEU A 97 -13.66 4.48 6.47
N LYS A 98 -13.02 3.76 5.55
CA LYS A 98 -13.39 3.68 4.14
C LYS A 98 -13.48 2.22 3.72
N ASN A 99 -14.55 1.88 3.02
CA ASN A 99 -14.60 0.66 2.24
C ASN A 99 -14.14 1.02 0.83
N ARG A 100 -12.96 0.54 0.45
CA ARG A 100 -12.44 0.80 -0.90
C ARG A 100 -13.02 -0.24 -1.89
N GLY A 101 -13.46 -1.40 -1.40
CA GLY A 101 -13.92 -2.60 -2.15
C GLY A 101 -13.00 -3.84 -2.03
N HIS A 102 -11.73 -3.63 -1.64
CA HIS A 102 -10.58 -4.57 -1.69
C HIS A 102 -9.90 -4.62 -0.33
N ASP A 103 -10.22 -3.63 0.50
CA ASP A 103 -10.00 -3.63 1.92
C ASP A 103 -10.97 -2.65 2.60
N ILE A 104 -10.95 -2.74 3.94
CA ILE A 104 -11.37 -1.66 4.80
C ILE A 104 -10.12 -0.89 5.22
N THR A 105 -10.13 0.41 5.02
CA THR A 105 -9.03 1.32 5.34
C THR A 105 -9.46 2.32 6.40
N LEU A 106 -8.63 2.53 7.42
CA LEU A 106 -8.74 3.64 8.35
C LEU A 106 -7.72 4.71 7.97
N HIS A 107 -8.22 5.88 7.59
CA HIS A 107 -7.42 6.99 7.07
C HIS A 107 -7.43 8.18 8.04
N TRP A 108 -6.25 8.59 8.51
CA TRP A 108 -6.08 9.79 9.35
C TRP A 108 -5.69 11.03 8.55
N GLY A 109 -5.18 10.85 7.34
CA GLY A 109 -4.55 11.89 6.54
C GLY A 109 -3.09 12.11 6.95
N ILE A 110 -2.23 12.22 5.96
CA ILE A 110 -0.78 12.35 6.12
C ILE A 110 -0.43 13.48 7.12
N GLY A 111 0.34 13.12 8.13
CA GLY A 111 0.93 14.06 9.09
C GLY A 111 0.06 14.41 10.29
N THR A 112 -1.19 13.93 10.33
CA THR A 112 -2.11 14.23 11.44
C THR A 112 -1.90 13.28 12.62
N ALA A 113 -1.67 11.99 12.37
CA ALA A 113 -1.58 10.94 13.39
C ALA A 113 -0.16 10.64 13.87
N GLY A 114 0.80 11.50 13.48
CA GLY A 114 2.22 11.34 13.81
C GLY A 114 2.99 10.53 12.78
N SER A 115 4.10 9.93 13.19
CA SER A 115 5.09 9.40 12.24
C SER A 115 5.96 8.27 12.80
N ILE A 116 6.75 7.67 11.92
CA ILE A 116 7.90 6.83 12.25
C ILE A 116 9.18 7.46 11.70
N ARG A 117 10.33 7.09 12.29
CA ARG A 117 11.65 7.48 11.78
C ARG A 117 12.51 6.26 11.49
N ILE A 118 13.01 6.16 10.25
CA ILE A 118 13.88 5.09 9.75
C ILE A 118 15.14 5.75 9.19
N ASN A 119 16.31 5.38 9.71
CA ASN A 119 17.62 5.89 9.25
C ASN A 119 17.72 7.42 9.11
N GLY A 120 17.08 8.16 10.03
CA GLY A 120 17.07 9.62 9.99
C GLY A 120 15.91 10.24 9.21
N THR A 121 15.28 9.49 8.30
CA THR A 121 14.12 9.94 7.51
C THR A 121 12.83 9.73 8.27
N GLU A 122 11.97 10.75 8.27
CA GLU A 122 10.63 10.71 8.87
C GLU A 122 9.59 10.31 7.83
N TYR A 123 8.67 9.42 8.22
CA TYR A 123 7.55 8.96 7.41
C TYR A 123 6.27 9.18 8.20
N ALA A 124 5.42 10.09 7.73
CA ALA A 124 4.15 10.41 8.37
C ALA A 124 3.16 9.27 8.18
N LEU A 125 2.47 8.86 9.25
CA LEU A 125 1.38 7.89 9.15
C LEU A 125 0.24 8.51 8.36
N ASP A 126 -0.29 7.73 7.43
CA ASP A 126 -1.36 8.15 6.53
C ASP A 126 -2.63 7.33 6.79
N GLN A 127 -2.51 6.01 6.66
CA GLN A 127 -3.60 5.07 6.81
C GLN A 127 -3.14 3.72 7.37
N CYS A 128 -4.10 2.92 7.82
CA CYS A 128 -3.92 1.47 7.91
C CYS A 128 -5.09 0.72 7.30
N HIS A 129 -4.84 -0.49 6.83
CA HIS A 129 -5.86 -1.36 6.26
C HIS A 129 -5.57 -2.83 6.59
N TRP A 130 -6.53 -3.70 6.27
CA TRP A 130 -6.48 -5.11 6.63
C TRP A 130 -6.66 -6.03 5.42
N HIS A 131 -5.90 -7.11 5.44
CA HIS A 131 -5.93 -8.21 4.49
C HIS A 131 -6.30 -9.51 5.21
N SER A 132 -7.28 -10.25 4.69
CA SER A 132 -7.76 -11.54 5.25
C SER A 132 -7.90 -12.56 4.12
N PRO A 133 -7.06 -13.61 4.02
CA PRO A 133 -5.97 -13.98 4.94
C PRO A 133 -4.76 -13.04 4.90
N SER A 134 -3.71 -13.30 5.69
CA SER A 134 -2.46 -12.53 5.61
C SER A 134 -1.84 -12.61 4.22
N GLU A 135 -1.21 -11.55 3.76
CA GLU A 135 -0.51 -11.51 2.48
C GLU A 135 0.87 -12.16 2.60
N HIS A 136 1.65 -11.75 3.60
CA HIS A 136 2.92 -12.38 3.95
C HIS A 136 2.70 -13.76 4.55
N THR A 137 3.68 -14.65 4.33
CA THR A 137 3.77 -15.95 5.00
C THR A 137 5.00 -16.00 5.90
N ILE A 138 4.99 -16.88 6.89
CA ILE A 138 6.16 -17.20 7.72
C ILE A 138 6.45 -18.69 7.54
N ASN A 139 7.61 -19.02 6.97
CA ASN A 139 8.00 -20.40 6.68
C ASN A 139 6.91 -21.14 5.87
N GLY A 140 6.43 -20.51 4.80
CA GLY A 140 5.36 -21.01 3.93
C GLY A 140 3.97 -20.98 4.53
N LYS A 141 3.81 -20.61 5.81
CA LYS A 141 2.51 -20.60 6.49
C LYS A 141 1.82 -19.24 6.38
N ARG A 142 0.64 -19.24 5.76
CA ARG A 142 -0.29 -18.11 5.76
C ARG A 142 -1.04 -18.02 7.10
N LEU A 143 -1.27 -16.79 7.56
CA LEU A 143 -1.95 -16.48 8.81
C LEU A 143 -3.33 -15.88 8.52
N ALA A 144 -4.11 -15.66 9.59
CA ALA A 144 -5.54 -15.41 9.47
C ALA A 144 -5.87 -13.98 9.01
N LEU A 145 -5.04 -13.01 9.38
CA LEU A 145 -5.23 -11.60 9.06
C LEU A 145 -3.87 -10.89 9.07
N GLU A 146 -3.75 -9.83 8.30
CA GLU A 146 -2.61 -8.91 8.31
C GLU A 146 -3.09 -7.46 8.29
N LEU A 147 -2.52 -6.61 9.15
CA LEU A 147 -2.72 -5.17 9.14
C LEU A 147 -1.49 -4.50 8.52
N HIS A 148 -1.70 -3.55 7.63
CA HIS A 148 -0.66 -2.69 7.06
C HIS A 148 -0.83 -1.27 7.57
N MET A 149 0.19 -0.69 8.20
CA MET A 149 0.24 0.75 8.51
C MET A 149 1.12 1.45 7.47
N VAL A 150 0.52 2.26 6.62
CA VAL A 150 1.21 2.93 5.51
C VAL A 150 1.67 4.32 5.94
N HIS A 151 2.95 4.59 5.72
CA HIS A 151 3.58 5.86 6.04
C HIS A 151 4.24 6.47 4.81
N ARG A 152 4.11 7.78 4.64
CA ARG A 152 4.65 8.51 3.48
C ARG A 152 5.62 9.60 3.90
N ASN A 153 6.69 9.74 3.14
CA ASN A 153 7.53 10.94 3.10
C ASN A 153 7.28 11.63 1.76
N LEU A 154 6.51 12.73 1.79
CA LEU A 154 6.11 13.45 0.58
C LEU A 154 7.26 14.22 -0.08
N GLU A 155 8.27 14.64 0.69
CA GLU A 155 9.41 15.40 0.17
C GLU A 155 10.31 14.53 -0.72
N GLN A 156 10.45 13.25 -0.37
CA GLN A 156 11.30 12.29 -1.07
C GLN A 156 10.51 11.26 -1.89
N ASP A 157 9.17 11.36 -1.90
CA ASP A 157 8.24 10.38 -2.48
C ASP A 157 8.57 8.94 -2.09
N LYS A 158 8.74 8.71 -0.77
CA LYS A 158 9.06 7.39 -0.22
C LYS A 158 7.95 6.85 0.67
N THR A 159 7.76 5.54 0.60
CA THR A 159 6.77 4.83 1.42
C THR A 159 7.44 3.81 2.34
N ALA A 160 6.91 3.71 3.56
CA ALA A 160 7.29 2.70 4.53
C ALA A 160 6.03 2.06 5.13
N VAL A 161 6.00 0.73 5.21
CA VAL A 161 4.86 -0.02 5.74
C VAL A 161 5.26 -0.81 6.96
N ILE A 162 4.45 -0.75 8.02
CA ILE A 162 4.56 -1.66 9.16
C ILE A 162 3.45 -2.70 9.07
N GLY A 163 3.83 -3.97 8.95
CA GLY A 163 2.91 -5.10 8.92
C GLY A 163 2.73 -5.74 10.30
N VAL A 164 1.50 -6.09 10.66
CA VAL A 164 1.15 -6.88 11.86
C VAL A 164 0.39 -8.12 11.43
N LEU A 165 0.95 -9.29 11.73
CA LEU A 165 0.35 -10.58 11.41
C LEU A 165 -0.49 -11.10 12.58
N TYR A 166 -1.62 -11.74 12.28
CA TYR A 166 -2.54 -12.26 13.28
C TYR A 166 -2.88 -13.73 13.07
N LYS A 167 -2.98 -14.47 14.18
CA LYS A 167 -3.60 -15.79 14.21
C LYS A 167 -4.95 -15.72 14.93
N ILE A 168 -5.85 -16.65 14.61
CA ILE A 168 -7.13 -16.79 15.32
C ILE A 168 -6.84 -17.06 16.81
N GLY A 169 -7.57 -16.36 17.68
CA GLY A 169 -7.44 -16.47 19.13
C GLY A 169 -8.29 -15.43 19.89
N GLY A 170 -7.70 -14.88 20.95
CA GLY A 170 -8.34 -13.82 21.75
C GLY A 170 -8.48 -12.49 21.01
N PRO A 171 -9.25 -11.53 21.58
CA PRO A 171 -9.51 -10.24 20.94
C PRO A 171 -8.24 -9.41 20.78
N ASP A 172 -8.16 -8.69 19.66
CA ASP A 172 -7.27 -7.55 19.51
C ASP A 172 -8.00 -6.28 19.97
N SER A 173 -7.38 -5.50 20.84
CA SER A 173 -8.04 -4.34 21.45
C SER A 173 -8.36 -3.23 20.45
N PHE A 174 -7.54 -3.07 19.41
CA PHE A 174 -7.75 -2.03 18.40
C PHE A 174 -8.90 -2.40 17.46
N LEU A 175 -8.94 -3.66 17.00
CA LEU A 175 -10.09 -4.13 16.22
C LEU A 175 -11.39 -4.12 17.02
N THR A 176 -11.35 -4.46 18.32
CA THR A 176 -12.52 -4.37 19.20
C THR A 176 -13.01 -2.92 19.40
N GLU A 177 -12.11 -1.94 19.44
CA GLU A 177 -12.48 -0.52 19.47
C GLU A 177 -13.28 -0.10 18.23
N LEU A 178 -12.92 -0.65 17.07
CA LEU A 178 -13.51 -0.34 15.76
C LEU A 178 -14.67 -1.26 15.34
N GLU A 179 -15.07 -2.22 16.19
CA GLU A 179 -15.93 -3.35 15.79
C GLU A 179 -17.26 -2.91 15.18
N LYS A 180 -17.95 -1.95 15.83
CA LYS A 180 -19.24 -1.44 15.35
C LYS A 180 -19.11 -0.68 14.02
N ASP A 181 -18.04 0.10 13.87
CA ASP A 181 -17.80 0.87 12.66
C ASP A 181 -17.42 -0.03 11.49
N ILE A 182 -16.61 -1.06 11.73
CA ILE A 182 -16.26 -2.10 10.75
C ILE A 182 -17.51 -2.89 10.32
N GLN A 183 -18.40 -3.23 11.26
CA GLN A 183 -19.67 -3.88 10.91
C GLN A 183 -20.55 -2.97 10.04
N ASN A 184 -20.78 -1.73 10.48
CA ASN A 184 -21.60 -0.76 9.76
C ASN A 184 -21.08 -0.48 8.33
N ILE A 185 -19.76 -0.37 8.16
CA ILE A 185 -19.18 -0.13 6.83
C ILE A 185 -19.19 -1.39 5.94
N SER A 186 -19.25 -2.58 6.54
CA SER A 186 -19.27 -3.84 5.80
C SER A 186 -20.66 -4.30 5.41
N ASP A 187 -21.70 -3.90 6.14
CA ASP A 187 -23.11 -4.22 5.81
C ASP A 187 -23.55 -3.67 4.45
N THR A 188 -22.79 -2.74 3.86
CA THR A 188 -23.07 -2.17 2.53
C THR A 188 -22.45 -2.96 1.37
N GLY A 189 -21.75 -4.05 1.65
CA GLY A 189 -21.13 -4.92 0.65
C GLY A 189 -19.95 -4.28 -0.09
N ILE A 190 -19.46 -4.96 -1.14
CA ILE A 190 -18.27 -4.58 -1.91
C ILE A 190 -18.52 -3.37 -2.82
N GLU A 191 -19.76 -3.10 -3.22
CA GLU A 191 -20.09 -2.10 -4.26
C GLU A 191 -20.25 -0.64 -3.75
N THR A 192 -19.75 -0.33 -2.55
CA THR A 192 -19.95 1.02 -1.98
C THR A 192 -18.62 1.65 -1.58
N HIS A 193 -18.27 2.78 -2.23
CA HIS A 193 -17.26 3.74 -1.75
C HIS A 193 -17.79 4.48 -0.50
N LYS A 194 -18.16 3.71 0.53
CA LYS A 194 -18.70 4.25 1.77
C LYS A 194 -17.55 4.77 2.61
N GLU A 195 -17.73 5.97 3.12
CA GLU A 195 -16.83 6.57 4.09
C GLU A 195 -17.61 6.95 5.36
N ILE A 196 -17.04 6.64 6.52
CA ILE A 196 -17.61 6.96 7.82
C ILE A 196 -16.56 7.70 8.64
N LYS A 197 -16.87 8.93 9.08
CA LYS A 197 -16.03 9.63 10.06
C LYS A 197 -16.26 9.01 11.43
N ILE A 198 -15.22 8.44 12.04
CA ILE A 198 -15.34 7.74 13.33
C ILE A 198 -14.71 8.52 14.49
N GLY A 199 -14.28 9.76 14.24
CA GLY A 199 -13.74 10.65 15.26
C GLY A 199 -12.27 10.37 15.57
N MET A 200 -11.85 10.65 16.81
CA MET A 200 -10.46 10.50 17.23
C MET A 200 -10.10 9.04 17.47
N VAL A 201 -9.07 8.55 16.76
CA VAL A 201 -8.50 7.22 16.95
C VAL A 201 -7.01 7.33 17.21
N ASP A 202 -6.49 6.61 18.23
CA ASP A 202 -5.05 6.59 18.55
C ASP A 202 -4.34 5.40 17.90
N PRO A 203 -3.43 5.62 16.92
CA PRO A 203 -2.66 4.54 16.30
C PRO A 203 -1.76 3.78 17.29
N LYS A 204 -1.48 4.33 18.48
CA LYS A 204 -0.71 3.63 19.52
C LYS A 204 -1.41 2.36 20.03
N HIS A 205 -2.72 2.26 19.86
CA HIS A 205 -3.47 1.07 20.24
C HIS A 205 -3.15 -0.14 19.34
N ILE A 206 -2.56 0.07 18.15
CA ILE A 206 -2.02 -0.99 17.29
C ILE A 206 -0.75 -1.58 17.91
N LYS A 207 -0.85 -2.80 18.42
CA LYS A 207 0.22 -3.46 19.19
C LYS A 207 1.32 -4.03 18.31
N THR A 208 2.34 -3.21 18.01
CA THR A 208 3.62 -3.64 17.42
C THR A 208 4.63 -4.03 18.51
N ALA A 209 4.26 -5.00 19.34
CA ALA A 209 5.03 -5.41 20.52
C ALA A 209 6.15 -6.41 20.17
N GLY A 210 7.26 -6.36 20.92
CA GLY A 210 8.31 -7.38 20.89
C GLY A 210 9.65 -6.92 20.34
N GLY A 211 9.75 -5.72 19.78
CA GLY A 211 11.00 -5.07 19.36
C GLY A 211 11.78 -5.79 18.24
N LYS A 212 11.34 -6.98 17.82
CA LYS A 212 11.90 -7.79 16.74
C LYS A 212 10.97 -7.73 15.54
N TYR A 213 11.55 -7.54 14.37
CA TYR A 213 10.84 -7.41 13.12
C TYR A 213 11.70 -7.94 11.97
N TYR A 214 11.05 -8.25 10.86
CA TYR A 214 11.71 -8.42 9.56
C TYR A 214 11.75 -7.07 8.85
N ARG A 215 12.80 -6.81 8.08
CA ARG A 215 12.98 -5.60 7.30
C ARG A 215 13.44 -5.98 5.90
N TYR A 216 12.77 -5.46 4.88
CA TYR A 216 13.19 -5.63 3.49
C TYR A 216 12.69 -4.46 2.63
N LEU A 217 13.24 -4.32 1.41
CA LEU A 217 12.72 -3.44 0.38
C LEU A 217 11.82 -4.26 -0.54
N GLY A 218 10.59 -3.78 -0.74
CA GLY A 218 9.57 -4.45 -1.55
C GLY A 218 8.73 -3.46 -2.33
N SER A 219 7.45 -3.79 -2.52
CA SER A 219 6.48 -2.97 -3.24
C SER A 219 5.19 -2.72 -2.46
N LEU A 220 4.29 -1.92 -3.02
CA LEU A 220 2.86 -2.01 -2.69
C LEU A 220 2.34 -3.40 -3.09
N THR A 221 1.41 -3.96 -2.32
CA THR A 221 0.81 -5.29 -2.58
C THR A 221 -0.45 -5.23 -3.44
N THR A 222 -0.85 -4.03 -3.83
CA THR A 222 -1.92 -3.76 -4.79
C THR A 222 -1.40 -2.88 -5.93
N PRO A 223 -2.07 -2.84 -7.09
CA PRO A 223 -1.71 -1.93 -8.17
C PRO A 223 -1.58 -0.48 -7.69
N PRO A 224 -0.58 0.29 -8.18
CA PRO A 224 0.33 -0.03 -9.29
C PRO A 224 1.57 -0.87 -8.92
N CYS A 225 1.60 -1.50 -7.73
CA CYS A 225 2.68 -2.34 -7.24
C CYS A 225 4.06 -1.65 -7.22
N THR A 226 4.06 -0.33 -6.95
CA THR A 226 5.28 0.50 -6.92
C THR A 226 6.31 -0.09 -5.97
N GLU A 227 7.53 -0.30 -6.46
CA GLU A 227 8.68 -0.79 -5.68
C GLU A 227 9.35 0.32 -4.85
N GLY A 228 10.32 -0.06 -4.01
CA GLY A 228 11.04 0.87 -3.14
C GLY A 228 10.36 1.10 -1.78
N VAL A 229 9.36 0.28 -1.46
CA VAL A 229 8.64 0.32 -0.18
C VAL A 229 9.49 -0.31 0.92
N ILE A 230 9.73 0.42 2.00
CA ILE A 230 10.42 -0.13 3.18
C ILE A 230 9.42 -0.91 4.03
N TRP A 231 9.48 -2.24 3.97
CA TRP A 231 8.63 -3.11 4.77
C TRP A 231 9.21 -3.40 6.13
N THR A 232 8.39 -3.31 7.17
CA THR A 232 8.72 -3.75 8.53
C THR A 232 7.65 -4.67 9.08
N ILE A 233 7.88 -5.98 9.05
CA ILE A 233 6.90 -6.96 9.54
C ILE A 233 7.19 -7.29 11.00
N ASN A 234 6.23 -7.01 11.88
CA ASN A 234 6.36 -7.34 13.30
C ASN A 234 6.49 -8.86 13.48
N ARG A 235 7.56 -9.33 14.12
CA ARG A 235 7.82 -10.77 14.28
C ARG A 235 6.81 -11.42 15.23
N ARG A 236 6.28 -10.66 16.19
CA ARG A 236 5.26 -11.16 17.11
C ARG A 236 3.92 -11.23 16.40
N VAL A 237 3.39 -12.45 16.29
CA VAL A 237 2.04 -12.69 15.78
C VAL A 237 1.01 -12.31 16.85
N SER A 238 0.13 -11.37 16.50
CA SER A 238 -1.01 -10.93 17.31
C SER A 238 -2.15 -11.96 17.25
N LYS A 239 -3.18 -11.77 18.09
CA LYS A 239 -4.37 -12.62 18.12
C LYS A 239 -5.56 -11.82 17.63
N VAL A 240 -6.47 -12.45 16.91
CA VAL A 240 -7.72 -11.85 16.45
C VAL A 240 -8.88 -12.84 16.63
N LYS A 241 -10.08 -12.34 16.91
CA LYS A 241 -11.29 -13.19 16.92
C LYS A 241 -11.66 -13.57 15.48
N LEU A 242 -12.18 -14.79 15.31
CA LEU A 242 -12.54 -15.33 13.99
C LEU A 242 -13.52 -14.44 13.20
N HIS A 243 -14.49 -13.82 13.87
CA HIS A 243 -15.51 -13.02 13.18
C HIS A 243 -14.90 -11.86 12.37
N PHE A 244 -13.86 -11.18 12.87
CA PHE A 244 -13.18 -10.13 12.12
C PHE A 244 -12.58 -10.66 10.81
N CYS A 245 -12.05 -11.88 10.82
CA CYS A 245 -11.48 -12.50 9.62
C CYS A 245 -12.59 -12.74 8.59
N GLY A 246 -13.78 -13.19 9.02
CA GLY A 246 -14.93 -13.41 8.15
C GLY A 246 -15.57 -12.11 7.62
N THR A 247 -15.58 -11.04 8.42
CA THR A 247 -16.02 -9.72 7.95
C THR A 247 -15.05 -9.15 6.90
N LEU A 248 -13.74 -9.23 7.17
CA LEU A 248 -12.72 -8.61 6.32
C LEU A 248 -12.35 -9.45 5.09
N SER A 249 -12.58 -10.77 5.09
CA SER A 249 -12.29 -11.63 3.93
C SER A 249 -13.17 -11.37 2.72
N GLN A 250 -14.28 -10.63 2.90
CA GLN A 250 -15.18 -10.29 1.79
C GLN A 250 -14.48 -9.44 0.72
N TYR A 251 -13.45 -8.69 1.12
CA TYR A 251 -12.71 -7.76 0.26
C TYR A 251 -11.48 -8.40 -0.40
N MET A 252 -11.02 -9.55 0.12
CA MET A 252 -9.94 -10.33 -0.46
C MET A 252 -10.40 -11.77 -0.70
N GLN A 253 -11.03 -12.00 -1.85
CA GLN A 253 -11.45 -13.34 -2.25
C GLN A 253 -10.27 -14.13 -2.83
N ILE A 254 -9.27 -14.43 -1.98
CA ILE A 254 -8.16 -15.31 -2.33
C ILE A 254 -8.67 -16.75 -2.19
N ASN A 255 -8.99 -17.40 -3.33
CA ASN A 255 -9.32 -18.83 -3.40
C ASN A 255 -8.06 -19.70 -3.45
#